data_AF-E9HVS5-F1
#
_entry.id   AF-E9HVS5-F1
#
_cell.length_a   1.000
_cell.length_b   1.000
_cell.length_c   1.000
_cell.angle_alpha   90.00
_cell.angle_beta   90.00
_cell.angle_gamma   90.00
#
_symmetry.space_group_name_H-M   'P 1'
#
loop_
_entity.id
_entity.type
_entity.pdbx_description
1 polymer ?
#
loop_
_entity_poly.entity_id
_entity_poly.type
_entity_poly.pdbx_seq_one_letter_code
_entity_poly.pdbx_strand_id
1 'polypeptide(L)'
;MEYMKTASSIYEMLATSHGSSAVIDILKMDIEWSEWEAIPQMLRSGFLSDKVKQLAVEIHFNDVGDSLETFQRNVRILQDLEAMTGTEQAGKFIRFSSRPNPWCLRPIPILNGKTEYFALELAWFKYNSKYYSF
;
A
#
# COMPACT_ATOMS: atom_id res chain seq x y z
N MET A 1 22.84 -4.34 16.57
CA MET A 1 22.05 -4.31 15.33
C MET A 1 20.61 -4.05 15.75
N GLU A 2 20.04 -2.93 15.34
CA GLU A 2 18.62 -2.67 15.57
C GLU A 2 17.83 -3.51 14.56
N TYR A 3 16.87 -4.30 15.04
CA TYR A 3 16.01 -5.10 14.16
C TYR A 3 15.09 -4.16 13.37
N MET A 4 15.00 -4.38 12.05
CA MET A 4 14.05 -3.69 11.19
C MET A 4 12.63 -3.88 11.75
N LYS A 5 11.95 -2.78 12.04
CA LYS A 5 10.57 -2.80 12.56
C LYS A 5 9.60 -3.08 11.42
N THR A 6 8.56 -3.86 11.70
CA THR A 6 7.46 -4.15 10.78
C THR A 6 6.23 -3.37 11.23
N ALA A 7 5.22 -3.23 10.37
CA ALA A 7 3.96 -2.60 10.78
C ALA A 7 3.33 -3.33 11.99
N SER A 8 3.39 -4.67 12.00
CA SER A 8 2.92 -5.48 13.13
C SER A 8 3.67 -5.16 14.43
N SER A 9 5.00 -5.09 14.39
CA SER A 9 5.77 -4.81 15.62
C SER A 9 5.60 -3.38 16.11
N ILE A 10 5.45 -2.40 15.21
CA ILE A 10 5.12 -1.02 15.57
C ILE A 10 3.72 -0.96 16.21
N TYR A 11 2.74 -1.65 15.63
CA TYR A 11 1.39 -1.71 16.19
C TYR A 11 1.38 -2.31 17.59
N GLU A 12 2.11 -3.41 17.81
CA GLU A 12 2.26 -4.04 19.13
C GLU A 12 2.97 -3.14 20.15
N MET A 13 4.04 -2.44 19.73
CA MET A 13 4.74 -1.48 20.59
C MET A 13 3.80 -0.38 21.10
N LEU A 14 2.81 0.01 20.30
CA LEU A 14 1.84 1.06 20.63
C LEU A 14 0.60 0.53 21.37
N ALA A 15 0.49 -0.77 21.62
CA ALA A 15 -0.71 -1.41 22.16
C ALA A 15 -1.12 -0.89 23.55
N THR A 16 -0.18 -0.35 24.32
CA THR A 16 -0.47 0.31 25.61
C THR A 16 -1.30 1.58 25.46
N SER A 17 -1.26 2.22 24.29
CA SER A 17 -1.97 3.48 24.02
C SER A 17 -3.33 3.24 23.35
N HIS A 18 -3.41 2.30 22.39
CA HIS A 18 -4.63 2.07 21.61
C HIS A 18 -5.43 0.82 22.05
N GLY A 19 -4.83 -0.07 22.84
CA GLY A 19 -5.41 -1.35 23.24
C GLY A 19 -5.17 -2.47 22.22
N SER A 20 -4.84 -3.68 22.68
CA SER A 20 -4.43 -4.80 21.82
C SER A 20 -5.48 -5.22 20.76
N SER A 21 -6.76 -4.98 21.03
CA SER A 21 -7.89 -5.30 20.15
C SER A 21 -8.32 -4.19 19.20
N ALA A 22 -7.67 -3.02 19.24
CA ALA A 22 -8.02 -1.93 18.35
C ALA A 22 -7.89 -2.34 16.86
N VAL A 23 -8.65 -1.64 16.03
CA VAL A 23 -8.57 -1.74 14.57
C VAL A 23 -8.35 -0.33 14.05
N ILE A 24 -7.47 -0.20 13.08
CA ILE A 24 -7.16 1.05 12.38
C ILE A 24 -8.27 1.30 11.36
N ASP A 25 -9.03 2.37 11.56
CA ASP A 25 -10.07 2.77 10.62
C ASP A 25 -9.48 3.21 9.27
N ILE A 26 -8.39 3.99 9.29
CA ILE A 26 -7.67 4.46 8.11
C ILE A 26 -6.17 4.38 8.39
N LEU A 27 -5.45 3.58 7.60
CA LEU A 27 -3.98 3.59 7.58
C LEU A 27 -3.53 4.47 6.40
N LYS A 28 -2.87 5.60 6.73
CA LYS A 28 -2.21 6.46 5.74
C LYS A 28 -0.76 6.05 5.56
N MET A 29 -0.32 5.95 4.31
CA MET A 29 1.07 5.71 3.96
C MET A 29 1.53 6.61 2.82
N ASP A 30 2.83 6.81 2.76
CA ASP A 30 3.56 7.40 1.65
C ASP A 30 4.62 6.35 1.28
N ILE A 31 4.73 5.98 0.01
CA ILE A 31 5.54 4.84 -0.45
C ILE A 31 6.41 5.24 -1.63
N GLU A 32 7.71 5.16 -1.38
CA GLU A 32 8.79 5.34 -2.36
C GLU A 32 9.95 4.34 -2.14
N TRP A 33 10.76 4.12 -3.17
CA TRP A 33 11.98 3.27 -3.13
C TRP A 33 11.82 1.89 -2.43
N SER A 34 12.47 1.71 -1.27
CA SER A 34 12.49 0.45 -0.51
C SER A 34 11.20 0.23 0.28
N GLU A 35 10.37 1.25 0.46
CA GLU A 35 9.11 1.17 1.20
C GLU A 35 8.07 0.32 0.47
N TRP A 36 8.26 0.08 -0.83
CA TRP A 36 7.47 -0.87 -1.60
C TRP A 36 7.41 -2.28 -0.98
N GLU A 37 8.42 -2.68 -0.21
CA GLU A 37 8.44 -3.97 0.51
C GLU A 37 7.48 -4.02 1.72
N ALA A 38 7.02 -2.87 2.21
CA ALA A 38 6.10 -2.80 3.34
C ALA A 38 4.74 -3.42 2.99
N ILE A 39 4.21 -3.17 1.78
CA ILE A 39 2.90 -3.73 1.38
C ILE A 39 2.93 -5.27 1.37
N PRO A 40 3.84 -5.94 0.63
CA PRO A 40 3.92 -7.40 0.66
C PRO A 40 4.18 -7.97 2.05
N GLN A 41 4.99 -7.30 2.87
CA GLN A 41 5.24 -7.72 4.25
C GLN A 41 3.95 -7.69 5.08
N MET A 42 3.17 -6.60 5.01
CA MET A 42 1.92 -6.47 5.76
C MET A 42 0.80 -7.37 5.23
N LEU A 43 0.80 -7.69 3.93
CA LEU A 43 -0.08 -8.71 3.36
C LEU A 43 0.27 -10.09 3.94
N ARG A 44 1.55 -10.49 3.88
CA ARG A 44 2.01 -11.80 4.38
C ARG A 44 1.82 -11.97 5.88
N SER A 45 1.99 -10.91 6.67
CA SER A 45 1.80 -10.99 8.13
C SER A 45 0.33 -11.00 8.56
N GLY A 46 -0.61 -10.79 7.63
CA GLY A 46 -2.03 -10.60 7.95
C GLY A 46 -2.36 -9.24 8.55
N PHE A 47 -1.38 -8.35 8.74
CA PHE A 47 -1.60 -7.04 9.37
C PHE A 47 -2.68 -6.21 8.69
N LEU A 48 -2.61 -6.08 7.35
CA LEU A 48 -3.65 -5.35 6.59
C LEU A 48 -5.01 -6.03 6.72
N SER A 49 -5.03 -7.36 6.83
CA SER A 49 -6.29 -8.07 6.98
C SER A 49 -6.91 -7.83 8.36
N ASP A 50 -6.12 -7.97 9.41
CA ASP A 50 -6.67 -8.10 10.76
C ASP A 50 -6.84 -6.74 11.45
N LYS A 51 -6.08 -5.74 11.03
CA LYS A 51 -5.97 -4.46 11.71
C LYS A 51 -6.40 -3.25 10.90
N VAL A 52 -6.65 -3.35 9.60
CA VAL A 52 -6.90 -2.16 8.77
C VAL A 52 -8.25 -2.26 8.03
N LYS A 53 -9.11 -1.25 8.19
CA LYS A 53 -10.37 -1.14 7.44
C LYS A 53 -10.21 -0.43 6.10
N GLN A 54 -9.44 0.65 6.08
CA GLN A 54 -9.23 1.48 4.88
C GLN A 54 -7.76 1.87 4.73
N LEU A 55 -7.35 2.04 3.47
CA LEU A 55 -6.02 2.48 3.09
C LEU A 55 -6.11 3.79 2.32
N ALA A 56 -5.24 4.73 2.68
CA ALA A 56 -4.98 5.94 1.90
C ALA A 56 -3.47 5.99 1.65
N VAL A 57 -3.04 5.79 0.41
CA VAL A 57 -1.62 5.61 0.10
C VAL A 57 -1.23 6.55 -1.03
N GLU A 58 -0.22 7.35 -0.78
CA GLU A 58 0.52 8.02 -1.84
C GLU A 58 1.60 7.06 -2.35
N ILE A 59 1.64 6.85 -3.67
CA ILE A 59 2.53 5.88 -4.31
C ILE A 59 3.36 6.58 -5.35
N HIS A 60 4.67 6.48 -5.22
CA HIS A 60 5.64 7.00 -6.16
C HIS A 60 6.12 5.86 -7.06
N PHE A 61 5.74 5.94 -8.34
CA PHE A 61 6.24 5.09 -9.40
C PHE A 61 7.49 5.69 -10.03
N ASN A 62 8.38 4.79 -10.47
CA ASN A 62 9.40 5.09 -11.46
C ASN A 62 10.29 6.27 -11.05
N ASP A 63 11.09 6.03 -10.02
CA ASP A 63 12.20 6.90 -9.70
C ASP A 63 13.20 7.00 -10.85
N VAL A 64 14.01 8.06 -10.86
CA VAL A 64 14.96 8.29 -11.95
C VAL A 64 15.91 7.08 -12.05
N GLY A 65 15.71 6.25 -13.07
CA GLY A 65 16.52 5.04 -13.31
C GLY A 65 15.83 3.72 -12.98
N ASP A 66 14.57 3.72 -12.55
CA ASP A 66 13.81 2.47 -12.38
C ASP A 66 13.67 1.71 -13.70
N SER A 67 13.83 0.39 -13.62
CA SER A 67 13.66 -0.50 -14.77
C SER A 67 12.17 -0.78 -15.03
N LEU A 68 11.87 -1.26 -16.24
CA LEU A 68 10.53 -1.79 -16.55
C LEU A 68 10.13 -2.93 -15.60
N GLU A 69 11.09 -3.73 -15.15
CA GLU A 69 10.86 -4.81 -14.18
C GLU A 69 10.41 -4.26 -12.82
N THR A 70 11.09 -3.23 -12.30
CA THR A 70 10.68 -2.56 -11.05
C THR A 70 9.26 -1.99 -11.18
N PHE A 71 8.97 -1.33 -12.30
CA PHE A 71 7.64 -0.80 -12.57
C PHE A 71 6.57 -1.91 -12.57
N GLN A 72 6.81 -3.00 -13.29
CA GLN A 72 5.90 -4.15 -13.34
C GLN A 72 5.72 -4.81 -11.97
N ARG A 73 6.79 -4.96 -11.20
CA ARG A 73 6.76 -5.49 -9.83
C ARG A 73 5.86 -4.64 -8.94
N ASN A 74 6.05 -3.33 -8.95
CA ASN A 74 5.28 -2.39 -8.15
C ASN A 74 3.79 -2.41 -8.53
N VAL A 75 3.48 -2.50 -9.83
CA VAL A 75 2.09 -2.71 -10.30
C VAL A 75 1.50 -4.02 -9.77
N ARG A 76 2.26 -5.12 -9.77
CA ARG A 76 1.79 -6.41 -9.22
C ARG A 76 1.49 -6.34 -7.74
N ILE A 77 2.28 -5.62 -6.96
CA ILE A 77 2.01 -5.40 -5.51
C ILE A 77 0.63 -4.75 -5.31
N LEU A 78 0.24 -3.80 -6.15
CA LEU A 78 -1.08 -3.18 -6.08
C LEU A 78 -2.19 -4.15 -6.54
N GLN A 79 -1.92 -4.98 -7.52
CA GLN A 79 -2.85 -6.03 -7.94
C GLN A 79 -3.08 -7.06 -6.83
N ASP A 80 -2.04 -7.44 -6.08
CA ASP A 80 -2.13 -8.36 -4.95
C ASP A 80 -2.96 -7.76 -3.79
N LEU A 81 -2.81 -6.44 -3.55
CA LEU A 81 -3.65 -5.71 -2.59
C LEU A 81 -5.14 -5.79 -2.97
N GLU A 82 -5.44 -5.73 -4.27
CA GLU A 82 -6.79 -5.75 -4.84
C GLU A 82 -7.32 -7.15 -5.14
N ALA A 83 -6.50 -8.19 -5.03
CA ALA A 83 -6.91 -9.54 -5.30
C ALA A 83 -8.00 -10.00 -4.32
N MET A 84 -9.07 -10.58 -4.85
CA MET A 84 -10.20 -11.11 -4.06
C MET A 84 -10.04 -12.59 -3.72
N THR A 85 -9.35 -13.34 -4.58
CA THR A 85 -9.12 -14.80 -4.49
C THR A 85 -7.72 -15.13 -4.99
N GLY A 86 -7.19 -16.31 -4.61
CA GLY A 86 -6.10 -16.94 -5.36
C GLY A 86 -4.75 -17.07 -4.63
N THR A 87 -4.55 -16.45 -3.47
CA THR A 87 -3.36 -16.65 -2.63
C THR A 87 -3.66 -16.39 -1.15
N GLU A 88 -2.82 -16.87 -0.23
CA GLU A 88 -2.85 -16.48 1.20
C GLU A 88 -2.53 -14.98 1.41
N GLN A 89 -2.14 -14.29 0.34
CA GLN A 89 -1.71 -12.89 0.31
C GLN A 89 -2.74 -11.93 -0.33
N ALA A 90 -3.93 -12.42 -0.70
CA ALA A 90 -4.98 -11.60 -1.30
C ALA A 90 -5.50 -10.53 -0.31
N GLY A 91 -5.30 -9.25 -0.61
CA GLY A 91 -5.61 -8.14 0.30
C GLY A 91 -7.10 -7.85 0.48
N LYS A 92 -7.94 -8.18 -0.52
CA LYS A 92 -9.39 -7.91 -0.53
C LYS A 92 -9.74 -6.43 -0.36
N PHE A 93 -8.90 -5.54 -0.88
CA PHE A 93 -9.16 -4.10 -0.90
C PHE A 93 -9.81 -3.69 -2.22
N ILE A 94 -10.83 -2.84 -2.15
CA ILE A 94 -11.52 -2.27 -3.30
C ILE A 94 -11.12 -0.80 -3.42
N ARG A 95 -10.49 -0.43 -4.53
CA ARG A 95 -10.11 0.97 -4.80
C ARG A 95 -11.35 1.77 -5.13
N PHE A 96 -11.51 2.91 -4.48
CA PHE A 96 -12.61 3.84 -4.75
C PHE A 96 -12.13 5.25 -5.13
N SER A 97 -10.83 5.54 -4.95
CA SER A 97 -10.21 6.78 -5.41
C SER A 97 -8.84 6.52 -6.00
N SER A 98 -8.55 7.22 -7.10
CA SER A 98 -7.23 7.30 -7.72
C SER A 98 -7.08 8.70 -8.31
N ARG A 99 -6.07 9.44 -7.87
CA ARG A 99 -5.79 10.79 -8.34
C ARG A 99 -4.29 10.99 -8.49
N PRO A 100 -3.82 11.67 -9.55
CA PRO A 100 -2.43 12.07 -9.61
C PRO A 100 -2.08 13.07 -8.50
N ASN A 101 -0.88 12.96 -7.94
CA ASN A 101 -0.35 14.05 -7.11
C ASN A 101 0.03 15.23 -8.05
N PRO A 102 -0.61 16.40 -7.92
CA PRO A 102 -0.39 17.54 -8.82
C PRO A 102 1.05 18.08 -8.82
N TRP A 103 1.84 17.77 -7.79
CA TRP A 103 3.23 18.21 -7.64
C TRP A 103 4.24 17.25 -8.27
N CYS A 104 3.81 16.07 -8.71
CA CYS A 104 4.68 14.98 -9.15
C CYS A 104 4.60 14.76 -10.67
N LEU A 105 4.80 15.83 -11.45
CA LEU A 105 4.76 15.80 -12.91
C LEU A 105 6.18 15.93 -13.49
N ARG A 106 6.63 14.95 -14.28
CA ARG A 106 7.94 15.02 -14.96
C ARG A 106 8.00 14.18 -16.23
N PRO A 107 8.99 14.36 -17.11
CA PRO A 107 9.30 13.42 -18.18
C PRO A 107 9.65 12.04 -17.62
N ILE A 108 8.98 11.00 -18.11
CA ILE A 108 9.12 9.62 -17.62
C ILE A 108 9.93 8.78 -18.63
N PRO A 109 11.14 8.30 -18.29
CA PRO A 109 12.01 7.60 -19.25
C PRO A 109 11.38 6.36 -19.89
N ILE A 110 10.72 5.51 -19.10
CA ILE A 110 10.08 4.26 -19.60
C ILE A 110 8.89 4.55 -20.54
N LEU A 111 8.40 5.79 -20.57
CA LEU A 111 7.34 6.26 -21.45
C LEU A 111 7.90 7.12 -22.59
N ASN A 112 9.15 6.86 -23.01
CA ASN A 112 9.86 7.62 -24.04
C ASN A 112 9.93 9.13 -23.74
N GLY A 113 10.08 9.50 -22.47
CA GLY A 113 10.19 10.89 -22.04
C GLY A 113 8.87 11.66 -22.02
N LYS A 114 7.72 10.98 -22.16
CA LYS A 114 6.41 11.62 -22.01
C LYS A 114 6.29 12.24 -20.62
N THR A 115 5.82 13.50 -20.55
CA THR A 115 5.53 14.15 -19.28
C THR A 115 4.27 13.55 -18.69
N GLU A 116 4.40 12.90 -17.54
CA GLU A 116 3.32 12.21 -16.85
C GLU A 116 3.49 12.33 -15.34
N TYR A 117 2.42 12.04 -14.60
CA TYR A 117 2.46 11.99 -13.15
C TYR A 117 3.13 10.70 -12.69
N PHE A 118 4.17 10.82 -11.87
CA PHE A 118 4.87 9.67 -11.33
C PHE A 118 4.37 9.28 -9.94
N ALA A 119 3.59 10.13 -9.26
CA ALA A 119 2.97 9.77 -7.98
C ALA A 119 1.44 9.84 -8.04
N LEU A 120 0.78 8.93 -7.33
CA LEU A 120 -0.68 8.81 -7.24
C LEU A 120 -1.14 8.77 -5.78
N GLU A 121 -2.20 9.50 -5.46
CA GLU A 121 -3.00 9.32 -4.25
C GLU A 121 -4.10 8.29 -4.50
N LEU A 122 -4.02 7.17 -3.80
CA LEU A 122 -4.91 6.03 -3.96
C LEU A 122 -5.64 5.74 -2.66
N ALA A 123 -6.93 5.38 -2.74
CA ALA A 123 -7.70 4.99 -1.56
C ALA A 123 -8.51 3.73 -1.79
N TRP A 124 -8.52 2.87 -0.76
CA TRP A 124 -9.25 1.60 -0.75
C TRP A 124 -10.03 1.42 0.54
N PHE A 125 -11.15 0.72 0.44
CA PHE A 125 -11.82 0.11 1.59
C PHE A 125 -11.68 -1.40 1.52
N LYS A 126 -11.63 -2.06 2.68
CA LYS A 126 -11.56 -3.51 2.74
C LYS A 126 -12.94 -4.11 2.52
N TYR A 127 -13.04 -5.04 1.57
CA TYR A 127 -14.23 -5.88 1.40
C TYR A 127 -14.26 -6.93 2.52
N ASN A 128 -14.93 -6.60 3.62
CA ASN A 128 -15.04 -7.48 4.78
C ASN A 128 -16.40 -7.31 5.49
N SER A 129 -17.18 -8.38 5.54
CA SER A 129 -18.47 -8.43 6.25
C SER A 129 -18.34 -8.21 7.77
N LYS A 130 -17.14 -8.37 8.35
CA LYS A 130 -16.87 -8.05 9.75
C LYS A 130 -16.89 -6.54 10.04
N TYR A 131 -16.61 -5.70 9.04
CA TYR A 131 -16.50 -4.25 9.22
C TYR A 131 -17.66 -3.49 8.59
N TYR A 132 -18.28 -4.06 7.55
CA TYR A 132 -19.38 -3.44 6.83
C TYR A 132 -20.51 -4.45 6.63
N SER A 133 -21.70 -4.12 7.13
CA SER A 133 -22.96 -4.81 6.85
C SER A 133 -23.68 -3.98 5.80
N PHE A 134 -23.88 -4.52 4.60
CA PHE A 134 -24.69 -3.91 3.54
C PHE A 134 -26.04 -4.63 3.44
#